data_AF-A0A3P7FGX3-F1
#
_entry.id   AF-A0A3P7FGX3-F1
#
_cell.length_a   1.000
_cell.length_b   1.000
_cell.length_c   1.000
_cell.angle_alpha   90.00
_cell.angle_beta   90.00
_cell.angle_gamma   90.00
#
_symmetry.space_group_name_H-M   'P 1'
#
loop_
_entity.id
_entity.type
_entity.pdbx_description
1 polymer ?
#
loop_
_entity_poly.entity_id
_entity_poly.type
_entity_poly.pdbx_seq_one_letter_code
_entity_poly.pdbx_strand_id
1 'polypeptide(L)'
;MWNKVPFTFDIRTMPTVIGVVVFGYTSHIFLPSLEGSMEDPTKFKWMLRWSHIIAAIFKSLFGLLGFLTFGDFTQKEISNSLPNQTFKVIVNLVLVIKALFSYPLPYFAAVHLLKDNLFMGTPKTLFTSCYGIGHSLREWALCLRIILVLITLLMAMSVPYLIELMGLVGNITGTMLSFIWPAMFHLKLKGANVKESDRKFDKFIIGVGICLMTIGLYFSALELVQAIRYEER
;
A
#
# COMPACT_ATOMS: atom_id res chain seq x y z
N MET A 1 9.35 25.46 20.83
CA MET A 1 8.91 24.32 20.00
C MET A 1 10.07 23.65 19.28
N TRP A 2 10.90 24.38 18.51
CA TRP A 2 12.06 23.79 17.80
C TRP A 2 13.04 23.00 18.69
N ASN A 3 13.26 23.42 19.95
CA ASN A 3 14.12 22.68 20.88
C ASN A 3 13.55 21.33 21.34
N LYS A 4 12.27 21.05 21.10
CA LYS A 4 11.63 19.77 21.42
C LYS A 4 11.65 18.78 20.27
N VAL A 5 12.10 19.18 19.07
CA VAL A 5 12.24 18.23 17.95
C VAL A 5 13.35 17.27 18.31
N PRO A 6 13.04 16.03 18.72
CA PRO A 6 14.09 15.09 19.01
C PRO A 6 14.62 14.64 17.65
N PHE A 7 15.80 15.13 17.27
CA PHE A 7 16.58 14.55 16.17
C PHE A 7 17.14 13.16 16.52
N THR A 8 16.56 12.49 17.53
CA THR A 8 16.94 11.14 17.93
C THR A 8 16.26 10.17 16.97
N PHE A 9 17.02 9.72 15.98
CA PHE A 9 16.61 8.65 15.10
C PHE A 9 16.54 7.35 15.88
N ASP A 10 15.34 6.91 16.25
CA ASP A 10 15.17 5.56 16.78
C ASP A 10 15.22 4.55 15.63
N ILE A 11 16.28 3.75 15.62
CA ILE A 11 16.53 2.71 14.61
C ILE A 11 15.38 1.68 14.54
N ARG A 12 14.61 1.52 15.63
CA ARG A 12 13.50 0.55 15.72
C ARG A 12 12.27 1.02 14.96
N THR A 13 11.88 2.28 15.11
CA THR A 13 10.65 2.82 14.50
C THR A 13 10.88 3.33 13.08
N MET A 14 12.12 3.67 12.73
CA MET A 14 12.50 4.24 11.45
C MET A 14 12.06 3.38 10.24
N PRO A 15 12.26 2.04 10.22
CA PRO A 15 11.76 1.21 9.13
C PRO A 15 10.24 1.24 8.99
N THR A 16 9.50 1.27 10.10
CA THR A 16 8.03 1.35 10.07
C THR A 16 7.57 2.69 9.51
N VAL A 17 8.19 3.81 9.91
CA VAL A 17 7.88 5.14 9.38
C VAL A 17 8.18 5.22 7.89
N ILE A 18 9.32 4.70 7.44
CA ILE A 18 9.64 4.61 6.00
C ILE A 18 8.58 3.78 5.27
N GLY A 19 8.23 2.62 5.82
CA GLY A 19 7.19 1.76 5.27
C GLY A 19 5.86 2.49 5.12
N VAL A 20 5.41 3.23 6.14
CA VAL A 20 4.16 4.02 6.10
C VAL A 20 4.22 5.08 5.01
N VAL A 21 5.36 5.78 4.86
CA VAL A 21 5.54 6.77 3.79
C VAL A 21 5.47 6.10 2.41
N VAL A 22 6.17 4.98 2.22
CA VAL A 22 6.18 4.24 0.94
C VAL A 22 4.79 3.68 0.61
N PHE A 23 4.09 3.12 1.59
CA PHE A 23 2.70 2.69 1.43
C PHE A 23 1.79 3.87 1.06
N GLY A 24 2.00 5.03 1.67
CA GLY A 24 1.28 6.26 1.35
C GLY A 24 1.48 6.77 -0.09
N TYR A 25 2.52 6.32 -0.79
CA TYR A 25 2.75 6.59 -2.23
C TYR A 25 2.53 5.37 -3.12
N THR A 26 2.04 4.27 -2.57
CA THR A 26 1.76 3.05 -3.35
C THR A 26 0.50 3.28 -4.18
N SER A 27 0.68 3.67 -5.44
CA SER A 27 -0.40 3.90 -6.41
C SER A 27 -0.54 2.83 -7.48
N HIS A 28 0.48 1.96 -7.61
CA HIS A 28 0.63 0.96 -8.68
C HIS A 28 -0.60 0.07 -8.93
N ILE A 29 -1.37 -0.26 -7.89
CA ILE A 29 -2.52 -1.18 -7.99
C ILE A 29 -3.65 -0.60 -8.84
N PHE A 30 -3.89 0.71 -8.78
CA PHE A 30 -5.01 1.35 -9.49
C PHE A 30 -4.57 2.13 -10.74
N LEU A 31 -3.26 2.26 -11.00
CA LEU A 31 -2.77 2.98 -12.19
C LEU A 31 -3.35 2.45 -13.51
N PRO A 32 -3.42 1.12 -13.76
CA PRO A 32 -4.00 0.62 -15.01
C PRO A 32 -5.49 0.94 -15.14
N SER A 33 -6.26 0.82 -14.04
CA SER A 33 -7.67 1.18 -14.02
C SER A 33 -7.88 2.69 -14.24
N LEU A 34 -7.00 3.52 -13.69
CA LEU A 34 -7.02 4.96 -13.86
C LEU A 34 -6.68 5.37 -15.30
N GLU A 35 -5.65 4.77 -15.89
CA GLU A 35 -5.27 5.01 -17.29
C GLU A 35 -6.39 4.56 -18.25
N GLY A 36 -6.97 3.37 -18.02
CA GLY A 36 -8.07 2.86 -18.84
C GLY A 36 -9.39 3.62 -18.71
N SER A 37 -9.55 4.44 -17.66
CA SER A 37 -10.73 5.30 -17.44
C SER A 37 -10.50 6.75 -17.83
N MET A 38 -9.29 7.10 -18.31
CA MET A 38 -8.94 8.45 -18.71
C MET A 38 -9.47 8.75 -20.11
N GLU A 39 -10.08 9.92 -20.31
CA GLU A 39 -10.54 10.38 -21.63
C GLU A 39 -9.37 10.48 -22.63
N ASP A 40 -8.21 10.95 -22.16
CA ASP A 40 -7.00 11.09 -22.95
C ASP A 40 -5.80 10.39 -22.26
N PRO A 41 -5.59 9.08 -22.48
CA PRO A 41 -4.53 8.31 -21.84
C PRO A 41 -3.12 8.80 -22.22
N THR A 42 -2.97 9.58 -23.30
CA THR A 42 -1.66 10.12 -23.69
C THR A 42 -1.08 11.09 -22.65
N LYS A 43 -1.95 11.71 -21.84
CA LYS A 43 -1.58 12.64 -20.76
C LYS A 43 -1.29 11.96 -19.43
N PHE A 44 -1.38 10.63 -19.35
CA PHE A 44 -1.23 9.86 -18.11
C PHE A 44 0.07 10.18 -17.35
N LYS A 45 1.22 10.23 -18.04
CA LYS A 45 2.52 10.54 -17.42
C LYS A 45 2.58 11.94 -16.80
N TRP A 46 1.95 12.92 -17.46
CA TRP A 46 1.93 14.30 -17.00
C TRP A 46 1.01 14.44 -15.77
N MET A 47 -0.18 13.84 -15.83
CA MET A 47 -1.13 13.75 -14.71
C MET A 47 -0.48 13.06 -13.50
N LEU A 48 0.21 11.93 -13.72
CA LEU A 48 0.87 11.18 -12.66
C LEU A 48 1.95 11.99 -11.95
N ARG A 49 2.77 12.74 -12.72
CA ARG A 49 3.82 13.59 -12.16
C ARG A 49 3.25 14.69 -11.28
N TRP A 50 2.28 15.44 -11.78
CA TRP A 50 1.68 16.54 -11.03
C TRP A 50 0.89 16.06 -9.81
N SER A 51 0.12 14.97 -9.95
CA SER A 51 -0.62 14.40 -8.80
C SER A 51 0.32 13.97 -7.67
N HIS A 52 1.46 13.35 -7.96
CA HIS A 52 2.43 12.97 -6.93
C HIS A 52 3.15 14.18 -6.31
N ILE A 53 3.53 15.18 -7.10
CA ILE A 53 4.16 16.41 -6.59
C ILE A 53 3.21 17.16 -5.65
N ILE A 54 1.98 17.38 -6.10
CA ILE A 54 0.95 18.06 -5.32
C ILE A 54 0.66 17.25 -4.04
N ALA A 55 0.45 15.93 -4.16
CA ALA A 55 0.23 15.07 -3.00
C ALA A 55 1.40 15.13 -2.01
N ALA A 56 2.65 15.20 -2.49
CA ALA A 56 3.81 15.30 -1.63
C ALA A 56 3.85 16.60 -0.84
N ILE A 57 3.57 17.73 -1.50
CA ILE A 57 3.48 19.04 -0.85
C ILE A 57 2.38 19.03 0.22
N PHE A 58 1.17 18.60 -0.13
CA PHE A 58 0.04 18.58 0.81
C PHE A 58 0.28 17.64 1.99
N LYS A 59 0.79 16.42 1.76
CA LYS A 59 1.10 15.47 2.84
C LYS A 59 2.19 16.01 3.77
N SER A 60 3.22 16.65 3.21
CA SER A 60 4.34 17.18 4.00
C SER A 60 3.92 18.38 4.83
N LEU A 61 3.16 19.32 4.24
CA LEU A 61 2.62 20.47 4.96
C LEU A 61 1.66 20.02 6.07
N PHE A 62 0.76 19.09 5.78
CA PHE A 62 -0.18 18.58 6.78
C PHE A 62 0.54 17.85 7.92
N GLY A 63 1.54 17.02 7.60
CA GLY A 63 2.37 16.35 8.61
C GLY A 63 3.14 17.33 9.49
N LEU A 64 3.74 18.38 8.88
CA LEU A 64 4.46 19.41 9.62
C LEU A 64 3.53 20.23 10.53
N LEU A 65 2.38 20.68 10.01
CA LEU A 65 1.40 21.43 10.81
C LEU A 65 0.84 20.57 11.96
N GLY A 66 0.59 19.29 11.71
CA GLY A 66 0.17 18.35 12.73
C GLY A 66 1.18 18.23 13.86
N PHE A 67 2.46 18.02 13.51
CA PHE A 67 3.54 17.94 14.47
C PHE A 67 3.74 19.25 15.25
N LEU A 68 3.67 20.41 14.59
CA LEU A 68 3.79 21.71 15.26
C LEU A 68 2.62 22.00 16.22
N THR A 69 1.43 21.47 15.92
CA THR A 69 0.22 21.68 16.73
C THR A 69 0.21 20.81 17.98
N PHE A 70 0.50 19.50 17.84
CA PHE A 70 0.36 18.53 18.93
C PHE A 70 1.68 18.19 19.62
N GLY A 71 2.82 18.37 18.94
CA GLY A 71 4.15 18.07 19.47
C GLY A 71 4.25 16.64 20.01
N ASP A 72 4.69 16.52 21.26
CA ASP A 72 4.90 15.24 21.96
C ASP A 72 3.59 14.44 22.18
N PHE A 73 2.43 15.08 22.07
CA PHE A 73 1.11 14.43 22.23
C PHE A 73 0.52 13.93 20.90
N THR A 74 1.33 13.91 19.83
CA THR A 74 0.91 13.36 18.53
C THR A 74 0.75 11.84 18.66
N GLN A 75 -0.47 11.36 18.48
CA GLN A 75 -0.77 9.94 18.41
C GLN A 75 -0.46 9.40 17.03
N LYS A 76 -0.36 8.07 16.91
CA LYS A 76 -0.13 7.35 15.65
C LYS A 76 -1.07 7.81 14.54
N GLU A 77 -2.32 8.05 14.90
CA GLU A 77 -3.32 8.69 14.06
C GLU A 77 -3.59 10.12 14.54
N ILE A 78 -3.30 11.10 13.69
CA ILE A 78 -3.48 12.52 14.03
C ILE A 78 -4.94 12.86 14.36
N SER A 79 -5.91 12.14 13.79
CA SER A 79 -7.33 12.33 14.07
C SER A 79 -7.68 12.04 15.54
N ASN A 80 -6.89 11.19 16.21
CA ASN A 80 -7.09 10.87 17.61
C ASN A 80 -6.43 11.86 18.58
N SER A 81 -5.50 12.69 18.09
CA SER A 81 -4.88 13.79 18.85
C SER A 81 -5.74 15.05 19.00
N LEU A 82 -6.88 15.14 18.28
CA LEU A 82 -7.73 16.33 18.37
C LEU A 82 -8.34 16.49 19.77
N PRO A 83 -8.29 17.71 20.35
CA PRO A 83 -8.70 17.94 21.74
C PRO A 83 -10.22 17.96 21.91
N ASN A 84 -10.94 18.50 20.91
CA ASN A 84 -12.39 18.61 20.96
C ASN A 84 -13.04 17.29 20.52
N GLN A 85 -13.77 16.65 21.44
CA GLN A 85 -14.44 15.36 21.20
C GLN A 85 -15.41 15.38 20.02
N THR A 86 -16.22 16.43 19.90
CA THR A 86 -17.17 16.55 18.77
C THR A 86 -16.44 16.63 17.44
N PHE A 87 -15.37 17.41 17.39
CA PHE A 87 -14.58 17.56 16.16
C PHE A 87 -13.81 16.28 15.82
N LYS A 88 -13.27 15.58 16.83
CA LYS A 88 -12.65 14.25 16.67
C LYS A 88 -13.62 13.24 16.06
N VAL A 89 -14.85 13.14 16.56
CA VAL A 89 -15.88 12.25 16.01
C VAL A 89 -16.21 12.61 14.57
N ILE A 90 -16.41 13.89 14.26
CA ILE A 90 -16.69 14.34 12.89
C ILE A 90 -15.54 13.97 11.95
N VAL A 91 -14.29 14.25 12.33
CA VAL A 91 -13.11 13.93 11.51
C VAL A 91 -13.00 12.43 11.29
N ASN A 92 -13.16 11.62 12.34
CA ASN A 92 -13.11 10.16 12.23
C ASN A 92 -14.24 9.62 11.34
N LEU A 93 -15.45 10.16 11.42
CA LEU A 93 -16.55 9.79 10.52
C LEU A 93 -16.22 10.10 9.06
N VAL A 94 -15.65 11.28 8.79
CA VAL A 94 -15.20 11.64 7.43
C VAL A 94 -14.10 10.70 6.95
N LEU A 95 -13.16 10.30 7.81
CA LEU A 95 -12.11 9.34 7.48
C LEU A 95 -12.68 7.94 7.17
N VAL A 96 -13.70 7.49 7.91
CA VAL A 96 -14.41 6.23 7.64
C VAL A 96 -15.13 6.30 6.29
N ILE A 97 -15.89 7.37 6.04
CA ILE A 97 -16.58 7.58 4.76
C ILE A 97 -15.57 7.59 3.60
N LYS A 98 -14.46 8.30 3.75
CA LYS A 98 -13.36 8.32 2.79
C LYS A 98 -12.80 6.90 2.56
N ALA A 99 -12.57 6.13 3.63
CA ALA A 99 -12.07 4.76 3.53
C ALA A 99 -13.06 3.85 2.77
N LEU A 100 -14.36 3.97 3.06
CA LEU A 100 -15.42 3.22 2.36
C LEU A 100 -15.49 3.55 0.87
N PHE A 101 -15.32 4.82 0.48
CA PHE A 101 -15.24 5.21 -0.93
C PHE A 101 -13.92 4.81 -1.60
N SER A 102 -12.84 4.66 -0.82
CA SER A 102 -11.53 4.28 -1.35
C SER A 102 -11.36 2.78 -1.50
N TYR A 103 -12.04 1.97 -0.67
CA TYR A 103 -11.93 0.50 -0.68
C TYR A 103 -12.29 -0.17 -2.02
N PRO A 104 -13.35 0.25 -2.75
CA PRO A 104 -13.69 -0.35 -4.04
C PRO A 104 -12.58 -0.28 -5.08
N LEU A 105 -11.73 0.75 -5.07
CA LEU A 105 -10.69 0.95 -6.08
C LEU A 105 -9.66 -0.20 -6.10
N PRO A 106 -8.90 -0.50 -5.03
CA PRO A 106 -7.99 -1.63 -5.00
C PRO A 106 -8.73 -2.96 -5.07
N TYR A 107 -9.95 -3.05 -4.51
CA TYR A 107 -10.76 -4.27 -4.58
C TYR A 107 -11.10 -4.64 -6.03
N PHE A 108 -11.59 -3.71 -6.84
CA PHE A 108 -11.89 -3.95 -8.24
C PHE A 108 -10.64 -4.31 -9.04
N ALA A 109 -9.52 -3.63 -8.80
CA ALA A 109 -8.25 -3.99 -9.42
C ALA A 109 -7.82 -5.42 -9.06
N ALA A 110 -7.90 -5.81 -7.78
CA ALA A 110 -7.57 -7.15 -7.31
C ALA A 110 -8.49 -8.22 -7.91
N VAL A 111 -9.81 -7.99 -7.93
CA VAL A 111 -10.78 -8.90 -8.54
C VAL A 111 -10.54 -9.04 -10.05
N HIS A 112 -10.20 -7.95 -10.73
CA HIS A 112 -9.89 -7.98 -12.16
C HIS A 112 -8.62 -8.78 -12.44
N LEU A 113 -7.55 -8.56 -11.67
CA LEU A 113 -6.32 -9.35 -11.77
C LEU A 113 -6.55 -10.83 -11.47
N LEU A 114 -7.34 -11.14 -10.44
CA LEU A 114 -7.67 -12.53 -10.11
C LEU A 114 -8.45 -13.19 -11.25
N LYS A 115 -9.43 -12.48 -11.82
CA LYS A 115 -10.21 -12.94 -12.97
C LYS A 115 -9.32 -13.21 -14.19
N ASP A 116 -8.46 -12.26 -14.56
CA ASP A 116 -7.68 -12.35 -15.80
C ASP A 116 -6.56 -13.40 -15.70
N ASN A 117 -5.98 -13.61 -14.52
CA ASN A 117 -4.93 -14.62 -14.35
C ASN A 117 -5.49 -16.04 -14.12
N LEU A 118 -6.67 -16.18 -13.51
CA LEU A 118 -7.17 -17.49 -13.06
C LEU A 118 -8.48 -17.94 -13.74
N PHE A 119 -9.35 -17.01 -14.16
CA PHE A 119 -10.75 -17.28 -14.52
C PHE A 119 -11.17 -16.67 -15.87
N MET A 120 -10.35 -16.79 -16.92
CA MET A 120 -10.73 -16.44 -18.31
C MET A 120 -11.36 -17.60 -19.09
N GLY A 121 -11.44 -18.80 -18.50
CA GLY A 121 -11.90 -20.01 -19.17
C GLY A 121 -10.75 -20.89 -19.67
N THR A 122 -11.01 -22.19 -19.69
CA THR A 122 -10.10 -23.22 -20.22
C THR A 122 -10.12 -23.20 -21.76
N PRO A 123 -8.99 -23.41 -22.44
CA PRO A 123 -7.68 -23.80 -21.90
C PRO A 123 -6.78 -22.60 -21.52
N LYS A 124 -7.23 -21.36 -21.70
CA LYS A 124 -6.38 -20.16 -21.50
C LYS A 124 -5.97 -19.94 -20.04
N THR A 125 -6.81 -20.37 -19.09
CA THR A 125 -6.59 -20.22 -17.63
C THR A 125 -7.05 -21.47 -16.89
N LEU A 126 -6.65 -21.60 -15.62
CA LEU A 126 -6.90 -22.78 -14.79
C LEU A 126 -8.40 -23.05 -14.55
N PHE A 127 -9.23 -22.01 -14.52
CA PHE A 127 -10.64 -22.13 -14.16
C PHE A 127 -11.59 -21.58 -15.23
N THR A 128 -12.86 -21.98 -15.11
CA THR A 128 -13.94 -21.54 -16.00
C THR A 128 -14.14 -20.02 -15.89
N SER A 129 -14.57 -19.40 -16.99
CA SER A 129 -14.84 -17.95 -17.03
C SER A 129 -15.88 -17.54 -15.98
N CYS A 130 -15.61 -16.46 -15.25
CA CYS A 130 -16.56 -15.85 -14.29
C CYS A 130 -17.87 -15.39 -14.94
N TYR A 131 -17.90 -15.23 -16.27
CA TYR A 131 -19.05 -14.74 -17.02
C TYR A 131 -19.72 -15.88 -17.80
N GLY A 132 -21.06 -15.88 -17.81
CA GLY A 132 -21.89 -16.81 -18.57
C GLY A 132 -22.09 -16.37 -20.02
N ILE A 133 -22.88 -17.15 -20.76
CA ILE A 133 -23.17 -16.98 -22.20
C ILE A 133 -23.91 -15.66 -22.51
N GLY A 134 -24.43 -14.94 -21.51
CA GLY A 134 -25.10 -13.64 -21.67
C GLY A 134 -24.41 -12.46 -20.99
N HIS A 135 -23.09 -12.51 -20.75
CA HIS A 135 -22.37 -11.53 -19.91
C HIS A 135 -22.91 -11.42 -18.46
N SER A 136 -23.77 -12.35 -18.04
CA SER A 136 -24.19 -12.46 -16.65
C SER A 136 -23.05 -13.01 -15.80
N LEU A 137 -22.88 -12.43 -14.61
CA LEU A 137 -21.93 -12.93 -13.63
C LEU A 137 -22.45 -14.29 -13.14
N ARG A 138 -21.61 -15.33 -13.17
CA ARG A 138 -22.00 -16.65 -12.64
C ARG A 138 -22.12 -16.60 -11.12
N GLU A 139 -23.06 -17.36 -10.56
CA GLU A 139 -23.32 -17.41 -9.10
C GLU A 139 -22.06 -17.71 -8.28
N TRP A 140 -21.21 -18.65 -8.74
CA TRP A 140 -19.96 -18.97 -8.04
C TRP A 140 -18.97 -17.80 -8.06
N ALA A 141 -18.96 -16.98 -9.11
CA ALA A 141 -18.10 -15.79 -9.19
C ALA A 141 -18.58 -14.69 -8.24
N LEU A 142 -19.90 -14.57 -8.02
CA LEU A 142 -20.46 -13.73 -6.96
C LEU A 142 -20.00 -14.23 -5.58
N CYS A 143 -20.10 -15.55 -5.34
CA CYS A 143 -19.64 -16.17 -4.09
C CYS A 143 -18.15 -15.88 -3.82
N LEU A 144 -17.28 -16.02 -4.82
CA LEU A 144 -15.86 -15.66 -4.68
C LEU A 144 -15.65 -14.19 -4.31
N ARG A 145 -16.41 -13.26 -4.90
CA ARG A 145 -16.35 -11.83 -4.54
C ARG A 145 -16.75 -11.61 -3.08
N ILE A 146 -17.84 -12.23 -2.63
CA ILE A 146 -18.29 -12.16 -1.23
C ILE A 146 -17.20 -12.70 -0.29
N ILE A 147 -16.61 -13.86 -0.62
CA ILE A 147 -15.53 -14.46 0.16
C ILE A 147 -14.33 -13.51 0.25
N LEU A 148 -13.91 -12.88 -0.85
CA LEU A 148 -12.81 -11.91 -0.84
C LEU A 148 -13.10 -10.72 0.08
N VAL A 149 -14.31 -10.17 0.03
CA VAL A 149 -14.74 -9.10 0.95
C VAL A 149 -14.70 -9.57 2.40
N LEU A 150 -15.24 -10.76 2.69
CA LEU A 150 -15.23 -11.35 4.03
C LEU A 150 -13.81 -11.57 4.55
N ILE A 151 -12.88 -12.04 3.71
CA ILE A 151 -11.46 -12.19 4.08
C ILE A 151 -10.87 -10.83 4.45
N THR A 152 -11.11 -9.79 3.64
CA THR A 152 -10.59 -8.45 3.97
C THR A 152 -11.21 -7.88 5.25
N LEU A 153 -12.49 -8.17 5.52
CA LEU A 153 -13.17 -7.77 6.75
C LEU A 153 -12.60 -8.51 7.96
N LEU A 154 -12.40 -9.83 7.86
CA LEU A 154 -11.76 -10.63 8.89
C LEU A 154 -10.34 -10.12 9.20
N MET A 155 -9.56 -9.79 8.17
CA MET A 155 -8.23 -9.20 8.34
C MET A 155 -8.29 -7.84 9.04
N ALA A 156 -9.25 -6.99 8.66
CA ALA A 156 -9.45 -5.68 9.28
C ALA A 156 -9.86 -5.80 10.77
N MET A 157 -10.69 -6.79 11.12
CA MET A 157 -11.07 -7.05 12.51
C MET A 157 -9.93 -7.69 13.33
N SER A 158 -9.07 -8.49 12.69
CA SER A 158 -7.99 -9.20 13.39
C SER A 158 -6.80 -8.32 13.74
N VAL A 159 -6.57 -7.23 12.99
CA VAL A 159 -5.40 -6.34 13.17
C VAL A 159 -5.85 -4.88 13.21
N PRO A 160 -6.31 -4.35 14.36
CA PRO A 160 -6.74 -2.96 14.51
C PRO A 160 -5.57 -1.94 14.57
N TYR A 161 -4.40 -2.30 14.04
CA TYR A 161 -3.15 -1.53 14.11
C TYR A 161 -2.81 -0.92 12.74
N LEU A 162 -3.50 0.17 12.39
CA LEU A 162 -3.43 0.74 11.06
C LEU A 162 -1.99 1.13 10.67
N ILE A 163 -1.28 1.87 11.52
CA ILE A 163 0.04 2.43 11.20
C ILE A 163 1.09 1.32 11.10
N GLU A 164 1.05 0.34 11.99
CA GLU A 164 1.95 -0.81 12.02
C GLU A 164 1.74 -1.69 10.78
N LEU A 165 0.48 -1.96 10.43
CA LEU A 165 0.13 -2.75 9.25
C LEU A 165 0.55 -2.00 7.97
N MET A 166 0.30 -0.69 7.89
CA MET A 166 0.76 0.14 6.76
C MET A 166 2.29 0.15 6.65
N GLY A 167 3.01 0.21 7.77
CA GLY A 167 4.47 0.11 7.79
C GLY A 167 4.98 -1.24 7.30
N LEU A 168 4.36 -2.32 7.77
CA LEU A 168 4.70 -3.70 7.37
C LEU A 168 4.44 -3.92 5.88
N VAL A 169 3.23 -3.62 5.42
CA VAL A 169 2.84 -3.77 4.01
C VAL A 169 3.71 -2.86 3.14
N GLY A 170 3.94 -1.61 3.55
CA GLY A 170 4.78 -0.66 2.84
C GLY A 170 6.23 -1.10 2.72
N ASN A 171 6.79 -1.73 3.74
CA ASN A 171 8.13 -2.32 3.67
C ASN A 171 8.17 -3.47 2.67
N ILE A 172 7.23 -4.40 2.73
CA ILE A 172 7.17 -5.53 1.78
C ILE A 172 6.96 -5.02 0.34
N THR A 173 5.86 -4.30 0.09
CA THR A 173 5.50 -3.85 -1.25
C THR A 173 6.49 -2.83 -1.78
N GLY A 174 6.98 -1.95 -0.92
CA GLY A 174 7.96 -0.92 -1.25
C GLY A 174 9.29 -1.50 -1.72
N THR A 175 9.86 -2.43 -0.95
CA THR A 175 11.13 -3.07 -1.33
C THR A 175 10.96 -3.95 -2.55
N MET A 176 9.84 -4.68 -2.65
CA MET A 176 9.56 -5.51 -3.81
C MET A 176 9.39 -4.67 -5.08
N LEU A 177 8.55 -3.63 -5.07
CA LEU A 177 8.26 -2.80 -6.24
C LEU A 177 9.42 -1.89 -6.65
N SER A 178 10.25 -1.44 -5.71
CA SER A 178 11.34 -0.51 -6.02
C SER A 178 12.65 -1.19 -6.36
N PHE A 179 12.96 -2.34 -5.75
CA PHE A 179 14.26 -3.01 -5.91
C PHE A 179 14.12 -4.36 -6.60
N ILE A 180 13.35 -5.28 -6.01
CA ILE A 180 13.38 -6.70 -6.41
C ILE A 180 12.71 -6.91 -7.77
N TRP A 181 11.46 -6.46 -7.94
CA TRP A 181 10.70 -6.68 -9.17
C TRP A 181 11.32 -6.01 -10.39
N PRO A 182 11.72 -4.73 -10.37
CA PRO A 182 12.34 -4.09 -11.53
C PRO A 182 13.60 -4.83 -12.01
N ALA A 183 14.47 -5.23 -11.09
CA ALA A 183 15.69 -5.98 -11.41
C ALA A 183 15.36 -7.39 -11.93
N MET A 184 14.40 -8.10 -11.30
CA MET A 184 13.96 -9.41 -11.80
C MET A 184 13.35 -9.33 -13.20
N PHE A 185 12.53 -8.32 -13.47
CA PHE A 185 11.93 -8.13 -14.79
C PHE A 185 12.97 -7.73 -15.83
N HIS A 186 13.97 -6.91 -15.47
CA HIS A 186 15.08 -6.57 -16.36
C HIS A 186 15.87 -7.82 -16.77
N LEU A 187 16.25 -8.65 -15.79
CA LEU A 187 16.97 -9.90 -16.02
C LEU A 187 16.14 -10.91 -16.81
N LYS A 188 14.83 -11.01 -16.56
CA LYS A 188 13.97 -11.96 -17.27
C LYS A 188 13.70 -11.53 -18.71
N LEU A 189 13.52 -10.23 -18.96
CA LEU A 189 13.19 -9.70 -20.28
C LEU A 189 14.41 -9.59 -21.20
N LYS A 190 15.57 -9.20 -20.67
CA LYS A 190 16.79 -9.00 -21.47
C LYS A 190 17.86 -10.06 -21.24
N GLY A 191 17.61 -11.08 -20.42
CA GLY A 191 18.63 -11.96 -19.83
C GLY A 191 19.72 -12.50 -20.74
N ALA A 192 19.41 -12.87 -21.98
CA ALA A 192 20.40 -13.38 -22.94
C ALA A 192 21.31 -12.29 -23.55
N ASN A 193 20.82 -11.05 -23.61
CA ASN A 193 21.48 -9.92 -24.27
C ASN A 193 22.03 -8.88 -23.28
N VAL A 194 21.95 -9.14 -21.97
CA VAL A 194 22.43 -8.23 -20.93
C VAL A 194 23.94 -8.35 -20.79
N LYS A 195 24.64 -7.21 -20.76
CA LYS A 195 26.06 -7.13 -20.46
C LYS A 195 26.32 -7.72 -19.07
N GLU A 196 27.37 -8.51 -18.90
CA GLU A 196 27.66 -9.19 -17.62
C GLU A 196 27.77 -8.21 -16.43
N SER A 197 28.20 -6.96 -16.68
CA SER A 197 28.20 -5.88 -15.68
C SER A 197 26.79 -5.55 -15.18
N ASP A 198 25.83 -5.37 -16.09
CA ASP A 198 24.45 -5.01 -15.75
C ASP A 198 23.76 -6.18 -15.04
N ARG A 199 24.03 -7.41 -15.48
CA ARG A 199 23.54 -8.62 -14.82
C ARG A 199 24.02 -8.73 -13.37
N LYS A 200 25.31 -8.43 -13.11
CA LYS A 200 25.85 -8.41 -11.75
C LYS A 200 25.22 -7.31 -10.91
N PHE A 201 25.00 -6.14 -11.50
CA PHE A 201 24.35 -5.01 -10.85
C PHE A 201 22.89 -5.31 -10.47
N ASP A 202 22.10 -5.94 -11.35
CA ASP A 202 20.73 -6.34 -11.04
C ASP A 202 20.69 -7.38 -9.91
N LYS A 203 21.57 -8.38 -9.96
CA LYS A 203 21.70 -9.37 -8.86
C LYS A 203 22.08 -8.72 -7.54
N PHE A 204 22.96 -7.72 -7.58
CA PHE A 204 23.33 -6.94 -6.41
C PHE A 204 22.14 -6.16 -5.86
N ILE A 205 21.36 -5.47 -6.70
CA ILE A 205 20.13 -4.78 -6.29
C ILE A 205 19.13 -5.74 -5.66
N ILE A 206 18.94 -6.93 -6.23
CA ILE A 206 18.05 -7.95 -5.66
C ILE A 206 18.55 -8.36 -4.26
N GLY A 207 19.85 -8.61 -4.10
CA GLY A 207 20.46 -8.95 -2.81
C GLY A 207 20.24 -7.85 -1.77
N VAL A 208 20.52 -6.60 -2.11
CA VAL A 208 20.28 -5.43 -1.23
C VAL A 208 18.80 -5.30 -0.91
N GLY A 209 17.92 -5.45 -1.90
CA GLY A 209 16.47 -5.40 -1.73
C GLY A 209 15.95 -6.45 -0.76
N ILE A 210 16.46 -7.68 -0.82
CA ILE A 210 16.12 -8.76 0.12
C ILE A 210 16.61 -8.39 1.54
N CYS A 211 17.83 -7.90 1.69
CA CYS A 211 18.35 -7.46 2.99
C CYS A 211 17.52 -6.32 3.60
N LEU A 212 17.16 -5.31 2.82
CA LEU A 212 16.31 -4.21 3.29
C LEU A 212 14.91 -4.69 3.64
N MET A 213 14.34 -5.61 2.85
CA MET A 213 13.04 -6.21 3.11
C MET A 213 13.04 -7.00 4.42
N THR A 214 14.06 -7.83 4.67
CA THR A 214 14.13 -8.63 5.92
C THR A 214 14.31 -7.74 7.14
N ILE A 215 15.16 -6.72 7.06
CA ILE A 215 15.35 -5.73 8.14
C ILE A 215 14.04 -4.97 8.40
N GLY A 216 13.41 -4.43 7.36
CA GLY A 216 12.16 -3.68 7.48
C GLY A 216 11.01 -4.54 8.01
N LEU A 217 10.88 -5.77 7.52
CA LEU A 217 9.90 -6.74 8.00
C LEU A 217 10.13 -7.08 9.47
N TYR A 218 11.38 -7.32 9.89
CA TYR A 218 11.71 -7.68 11.26
C TYR A 218 11.31 -6.56 12.24
N PHE A 219 11.71 -5.32 11.97
CA PHE A 219 11.39 -4.19 12.85
C PHE A 219 9.89 -3.86 12.84
N SER A 220 9.23 -3.84 11.68
CA SER A 220 7.79 -3.56 11.61
C SER A 220 6.94 -4.68 12.22
N ALA A 221 7.33 -5.95 12.06
CA ALA A 221 6.66 -7.05 12.74
C ALA A 221 6.84 -6.97 14.26
N LEU A 222 8.02 -6.55 14.73
CA LEU A 222 8.28 -6.36 16.15
C LEU A 222 7.39 -5.24 16.71
N GLU A 223 7.29 -4.10 16.04
CA GLU A 223 6.39 -3.00 16.43
C GLU A 223 4.92 -3.46 16.46
N LEU A 224 4.49 -4.25 15.47
CA LEU A 224 3.14 -4.82 15.44
C LEU A 224 2.89 -5.77 16.62
N VAL A 225 3.83 -6.67 16.92
CA VAL A 225 3.71 -7.59 18.07
C VAL A 225 3.70 -6.83 19.40
N GLN A 226 4.50 -5.77 19.52
CA GLN A 226 4.48 -4.91 20.72
C GLN A 226 3.16 -4.16 20.87
N ALA A 227 2.58 -3.69 19.76
CA ALA A 227 1.27 -3.04 19.78
C ALA A 227 0.17 -4.02 20.24
N ILE A 228 0.17 -5.26 19.71
CA ILE A 228 -0.74 -6.33 20.13
C ILE A 228 -0.63 -6.62 21.63
N ARG A 229 0.59 -6.82 22.14
CA ARG A 229 0.82 -7.10 23.57
C ARG A 229 0.42 -5.95 24.48
N TYR A 230 0.43 -4.72 23.99
CA TYR A 230 0.03 -3.56 24.78
C TYR A 230 -1.50 -3.46 24.90
N GLU A 231 -2.26 -3.87 23.89
CA GLU A 231 -3.73 -3.92 23.96
C GLU A 231 -4.24 -5.06 24.87
N GLU A 232 -3.48 -6.15 25.00
CA GLU A 232 -3.81 -7.25 25.94
C GLU A 232 -3.63 -6.89 27.42
N ARG A 233 -2.97 -5.77 27.75
CA ARG A 233 -2.62 -5.39 29.12
C ARG A 233 -3.48 -4.26 29.66
#